data_AF-A0A937PLF0-F1
#
_entry.id   AF-A0A937PLF0-F1
#
_cell.length_a   1.000
_cell.length_b   1.000
_cell.length_c   1.000
_cell.angle_alpha   90.00
_cell.angle_beta   90.00
_cell.angle_gamma   90.00
#
_symmetry.space_group_name_H-M   'P 1'
#
loop_
_entity.id
_entity.type
_entity.pdbx_description
1 polymer ?
#
loop_
_entity_poly.entity_id
_entity_poly.type
_entity_poly.pdbx_seq_one_letter_code
_entity_poly.pdbx_strand_id
1 'polypeptide(L)'
;MAKTIKNTGPTQKQIDAKVIARTLGAERVGIRIDTRQGPISLFSLRQFLVNRLRSSGGRPALAGTTERRNKIPLFDEDWVKLKKIAKYYKEKEGINVSPGQIASALIHTDISKIEISKNNTP
;
A
#
# COMPACT_ATOMS: atom_id res chain seq x y z
N MET A 1 -28.06 -17.23 -30.72
CA MET A 1 -27.89 -17.40 -29.26
C MET A 1 -26.47 -17.89 -28.99
N ALA A 2 -25.67 -17.19 -28.20
CA ALA A 2 -24.27 -17.57 -27.98
C ALA A 2 -24.18 -18.81 -27.07
N LYS A 3 -23.41 -19.83 -27.50
CA LYS A 3 -23.15 -21.05 -26.73
C LYS A 3 -22.37 -20.70 -25.45
N THR A 4 -22.97 -20.93 -24.28
CA THR A 4 -22.30 -20.77 -22.99
C THR A 4 -21.19 -21.81 -22.84
N ILE A 5 -19.95 -21.36 -22.62
CA ILE A 5 -18.82 -22.25 -22.32
C ILE A 5 -19.08 -22.90 -20.96
N LYS A 6 -19.20 -24.22 -20.93
CA LYS A 6 -19.36 -25.00 -19.70
C LYS A 6 -18.00 -25.53 -19.26
N ASN A 7 -17.64 -25.29 -18.00
CA ASN A 7 -16.46 -25.90 -17.40
C ASN A 7 -16.76 -27.38 -17.09
N THR A 8 -16.05 -28.29 -17.76
CA THR A 8 -16.15 -29.76 -17.57
C THR A 8 -15.02 -30.33 -16.73
N GLY A 9 -14.14 -29.48 -16.18
CA GLY A 9 -13.03 -29.90 -15.32
C GLY A 9 -13.45 -30.30 -13.90
N PRO A 10 -12.58 -31.00 -13.16
CA PRO A 10 -12.85 -31.37 -11.77
C PRO A 10 -13.04 -30.12 -10.90
N THR A 11 -14.00 -30.18 -9.98
CA THR A 11 -14.28 -29.07 -9.04
C THR A 11 -13.05 -28.81 -8.18
N GLN A 12 -12.45 -27.64 -8.34
CA GLN A 12 -11.32 -27.21 -7.52
C GLN A 12 -11.79 -26.75 -6.14
N LYS A 13 -11.00 -27.02 -5.10
CA LYS A 13 -11.26 -26.55 -3.74
C LYS A 13 -11.19 -25.03 -3.71
N GLN A 14 -12.33 -24.38 -3.44
CA GLN A 14 -12.37 -22.93 -3.27
C GLN A 14 -11.66 -22.54 -1.98
N ILE A 15 -10.79 -21.53 -2.07
CA ILE A 15 -10.12 -20.94 -0.91
C ILE A 15 -11.04 -19.86 -0.34
N ASP A 16 -11.21 -19.82 0.98
CA ASP A 16 -11.98 -18.76 1.64
C ASP A 16 -11.34 -17.39 1.35
N ALA A 17 -12.13 -16.50 0.75
CA ALA A 17 -11.74 -15.13 0.44
C ALA A 17 -11.24 -14.35 1.68
N LYS A 18 -11.75 -14.68 2.88
CA LYS A 18 -11.28 -14.07 4.14
C LYS A 18 -9.82 -14.42 4.45
N VAL A 19 -9.43 -15.67 4.19
CA VAL A 19 -8.05 -16.12 4.40
C VAL A 19 -7.13 -15.36 3.46
N ILE A 20 -7.48 -15.31 2.17
CA ILE A 20 -6.72 -14.56 1.15
C ILE A 20 -6.59 -13.09 1.55
N ALA A 21 -7.70 -12.45 1.93
CA ALA A 21 -7.71 -11.04 2.32
C ALA A 21 -6.78 -10.76 3.50
N ARG A 22 -6.79 -11.64 4.51
CA ARG A 22 -5.91 -11.52 5.67
C ARG A 22 -4.43 -11.67 5.30
N THR A 23 -4.07 -12.69 4.52
CA THR A 23 -2.68 -12.92 4.09
C THR A 23 -2.12 -11.79 3.22
N LEU A 24 -2.97 -11.16 2.41
CA LEU A 24 -2.55 -10.11 1.48
C LEU A 24 -2.66 -8.69 2.07
N GLY A 25 -3.09 -8.55 3.33
CA GLY A 25 -3.37 -7.22 3.91
C GLY A 25 -4.41 -6.45 3.11
N ALA A 26 -5.39 -7.16 2.55
CA ALA A 26 -6.45 -6.55 1.75
C ALA A 26 -7.54 -5.98 2.66
N GLU A 27 -7.94 -4.75 2.37
CA GLU A 27 -9.02 -4.06 3.08
C GLU A 27 -10.31 -4.11 2.25
N ARG A 28 -11.47 -4.05 2.92
CA ARG A 28 -12.75 -3.94 2.23
C ARG A 28 -12.86 -2.57 1.57
N VAL A 29 -12.77 -2.54 0.26
CA VAL A 29 -13.16 -1.38 -0.54
C VAL A 29 -14.69 -1.31 -0.62
N GLY A 30 -15.28 -0.14 -0.38
CA GLY A 30 -16.74 0.07 -0.35
C GLY A 30 -17.46 -0.08 -1.70
N ILE A 31 -16.82 -0.71 -2.68
CA ILE A 31 -17.28 -0.78 -4.07
C ILE A 31 -17.41 -2.24 -4.43
N ARG A 32 -18.65 -2.63 -4.71
CA ARG A 32 -18.97 -3.96 -5.24
C ARG A 32 -18.94 -3.88 -6.76
N ILE A 33 -18.04 -4.64 -7.36
CA ILE A 33 -18.00 -4.84 -8.81
C ILE A 33 -18.84 -6.07 -9.09
N ASP A 34 -19.83 -5.96 -9.98
CA ASP A 34 -20.64 -7.10 -10.41
C ASP A 34 -19.80 -7.99 -11.35
N THR A 35 -19.42 -9.17 -10.86
CA THR A 35 -18.56 -10.12 -11.57
C THR A 35 -19.33 -11.13 -12.43
N ARG A 36 -20.67 -11.02 -12.54
CA ARG A 36 -21.49 -12.00 -13.31
C ARG A 36 -21.48 -11.81 -14.82
N GLN A 37 -20.72 -10.86 -15.35
CA GLN A 37 -20.70 -10.58 -16.78
C GLN A 37 -19.59 -11.43 -17.45
N GLY A 38 -19.84 -11.99 -18.64
CA GLY A 38 -18.91 -12.87 -19.38
C GLY A 38 -17.62 -12.16 -19.84
N PRO A 39 -16.94 -12.54 -20.94
CA PRO A 39 -15.67 -11.92 -21.38
C PRO A 39 -15.66 -10.39 -21.47
N ILE A 40 -16.84 -9.78 -21.65
CA ILE A 40 -17.10 -8.33 -21.62
C ILE A 40 -16.84 -7.71 -20.23
N SER A 41 -16.90 -8.48 -19.14
CA SER A 41 -16.57 -8.03 -17.79
C SER A 41 -15.09 -7.74 -17.57
N LEU A 42 -14.20 -8.40 -18.31
CA LEU A 42 -12.79 -8.07 -18.27
C LEU A 42 -12.52 -6.73 -18.96
N PHE A 43 -13.28 -6.44 -20.03
CA PHE A 43 -13.24 -5.12 -20.66
C PHE A 43 -13.83 -4.04 -19.75
N SER A 44 -14.95 -4.31 -19.08
CA SER A 44 -15.52 -3.36 -18.11
C SER A 44 -14.62 -3.17 -16.89
N LEU A 45 -13.96 -4.22 -16.39
CA LEU A 45 -12.94 -4.14 -15.34
C LEU A 45 -11.73 -3.32 -15.80
N ARG A 46 -11.24 -3.54 -17.02
CA ARG A 46 -10.18 -2.74 -17.62
C ARG A 46 -10.58 -1.26 -17.70
N GLN A 47 -11.79 -0.97 -18.18
CA GLN A 47 -12.29 0.40 -18.30
C GLN A 47 -12.44 1.05 -16.92
N PHE A 48 -12.93 0.28 -15.93
CA PHE A 48 -13.03 0.71 -14.54
C PHE A 48 -11.66 1.05 -13.95
N LEU A 49 -10.67 0.17 -14.12
CA LEU A 49 -9.31 0.39 -13.64
C LEU A 49 -8.66 1.59 -14.33
N VAL A 50 -8.76 1.69 -15.65
CA VAL A 50 -8.25 2.84 -16.41
C VAL A 50 -8.91 4.12 -15.90
N ASN A 51 -10.24 4.19 -15.77
CA ASN A 51 -10.91 5.41 -15.31
C ASN A 51 -10.53 5.79 -13.87
N ARG A 52 -10.28 4.82 -12.98
CA ARG A 52 -9.94 5.08 -11.57
C ARG A 52 -8.45 5.32 -11.29
N LEU A 53 -7.58 4.68 -12.04
CA LEU A 53 -6.13 4.71 -11.83
C LEU A 53 -5.41 5.49 -12.92
N ARG A 54 -6.12 6.17 -13.82
CA ARG A 54 -5.50 7.11 -14.77
C ARG A 54 -4.89 8.24 -13.98
N SER A 55 -3.57 8.34 -14.05
CA SER A 55 -2.86 9.51 -13.52
C SER A 55 -3.27 10.75 -14.32
N SER A 56 -3.67 11.82 -13.64
CA SER A 56 -3.83 13.16 -14.20
C SER A 56 -2.61 14.05 -13.95
N GLY A 57 -1.46 13.47 -13.57
CA GLY A 57 -0.24 14.19 -13.21
C GLY A 57 0.39 13.81 -11.86
N GLY A 58 -0.13 12.79 -11.16
CA GLY A 58 0.38 12.31 -9.85
C GLY A 58 0.26 10.80 -9.64
N ARG A 59 0.67 10.27 -8.48
CA ARG A 59 0.38 8.86 -8.12
C ARG A 59 -1.12 8.72 -7.85
N PRO A 60 -1.88 7.97 -8.68
CA PRO A 60 -3.32 7.83 -8.51
C PRO A 60 -3.63 7.15 -7.17
N ALA A 61 -4.29 7.87 -6.28
CA ALA A 61 -4.84 7.32 -5.04
C ALA A 61 -6.29 6.87 -5.29
N LEU A 62 -6.64 5.68 -4.82
CA LEU A 62 -7.99 5.15 -5.04
C LEU A 62 -8.97 5.89 -4.11
N ALA A 63 -10.06 6.45 -4.65
CA ALA A 63 -11.10 7.05 -3.81
C ALA A 63 -11.66 5.99 -2.84
N GLY A 64 -11.53 6.26 -1.53
CA GLY A 64 -11.89 5.35 -0.43
C GLY A 64 -10.70 4.70 0.28
N THR A 65 -9.45 4.87 -0.20
CA THR A 65 -8.27 4.52 0.59
C THR A 65 -7.89 5.70 1.48
N THR A 66 -8.28 5.66 2.74
CA THR A 66 -8.01 6.70 3.74
C THR A 66 -6.61 6.61 4.32
N GLU A 67 -5.98 5.44 4.28
CA GLU A 67 -4.71 5.21 4.95
C GLU A 67 -3.52 5.36 4.02
N ARG A 68 -2.59 6.22 4.44
CA ARG A 68 -1.31 6.41 3.79
C ARG A 68 -0.46 5.16 4.03
N ARG A 69 -0.42 4.26 3.05
CA ARG A 69 0.44 3.06 3.11
C ARG A 69 1.90 3.50 3.10
N ASN A 70 2.56 3.35 4.25
CA ASN A 70 3.99 3.54 4.37
C ASN A 70 4.70 2.42 3.60
N LYS A 71 5.65 2.79 2.71
CA LYS A 71 6.40 1.82 1.90
C LYS A 71 7.37 0.97 2.71
N ILE A 72 7.71 1.43 3.90
CA ILE A 72 8.55 0.72 4.86
C ILE A 72 7.62 0.32 5.99
N PRO A 73 7.50 -0.99 6.31
CA PRO A 73 6.78 -1.42 7.50
C PRO A 73 7.49 -0.82 8.71
N LEU A 74 6.83 0.15 9.34
CA LEU A 74 7.24 0.69 10.63
C LEU A 74 6.29 0.10 11.66
N PHE A 75 6.80 -0.27 12.82
CA PHE A 75 5.94 -0.53 13.97
C PHE A 75 5.11 0.73 14.26
N ASP A 76 3.83 0.56 14.57
CA ASP A 76 2.93 1.70 14.83
C ASP A 76 3.48 2.61 15.93
N GLU A 77 4.14 2.03 16.92
CA GLU A 77 4.81 2.71 18.03
C GLU A 77 5.89 3.68 17.56
N ASP A 78 6.73 3.26 16.60
CA ASP A 78 7.81 4.08 16.06
C ASP A 78 7.26 5.20 15.18
N TRP A 79 6.16 4.94 14.47
CA TRP A 79 5.47 5.98 13.72
C TRP A 79 4.90 7.08 14.63
N VAL A 80 4.36 6.70 15.80
CA VAL A 80 3.91 7.66 16.82
C VAL A 80 5.08 8.49 17.36
N LYS A 81 6.24 7.87 17.62
CA LYS A 81 7.45 8.59 18.04
C LYS A 81 7.90 9.60 16.99
N LEU A 82 7.99 9.20 15.72
CA LEU A 82 8.38 10.08 14.62
C LEU A 82 7.41 11.27 14.44
N LYS A 83 6.11 11.05 14.62
CA LYS A 83 5.12 12.14 14.62
C LYS A 83 5.33 13.12 15.78
N LYS A 84 5.67 12.63 16.98
CA LYS A 84 5.97 13.49 18.13
C LYS A 84 7.21 14.35 17.87
N ILE A 85 8.26 13.78 17.28
CA ILE A 85 9.48 14.51 16.91
C ILE A 85 9.16 15.57 15.84
N ALA A 86 8.41 15.22 14.79
CA ALA A 86 7.97 16.17 13.78
C ALA A 86 7.17 17.35 14.37
N LYS A 87 6.27 17.04 15.32
CA LYS A 87 5.50 18.05 16.04
C LYS A 87 6.39 18.96 16.89
N TYR A 88 7.37 18.39 17.59
CA TYR A 88 8.35 19.16 18.37
C TYR A 88 9.11 20.17 17.50
N TYR A 89 9.67 19.75 16.36
CA TYR A 89 10.39 20.65 15.45
C TYR A 89 9.50 21.76 14.89
N LYS A 90 8.24 21.43 14.58
CA LYS A 90 7.28 22.42 14.12
C LYS A 90 6.96 23.46 15.20
N GLU A 91 6.77 23.04 16.45
CA GLU A 91 6.39 23.91 17.56
C GLU A 91 7.55 24.74 18.12
N LYS A 92 8.74 24.15 18.22
CA LYS A 92 9.92 24.78 18.84
C LYS A 92 10.76 25.58 17.86
N GLU A 93 10.93 25.08 16.64
CA GLU A 93 11.86 25.65 15.67
C GLU A 93 11.15 26.22 14.43
N GLY A 94 9.83 26.04 14.33
CA GLY A 94 9.05 26.47 13.16
C GLY A 94 9.33 25.64 11.91
N ILE A 95 10.12 24.56 12.01
CA ILE A 95 10.55 23.76 10.88
C ILE A 95 9.49 22.70 10.58
N ASN A 96 8.92 22.74 9.38
CA ASN A 96 7.93 21.77 8.95
C ASN A 96 8.60 20.53 8.33
N VAL A 97 8.91 19.54 9.16
CA VAL A 97 9.55 18.28 8.75
C VAL A 97 8.53 17.14 8.78
N SER A 98 8.49 16.33 7.72
CA SER A 98 7.64 15.13 7.71
C SER A 98 8.26 14.00 8.55
N PRO A 99 7.45 13.15 9.20
CA PRO A 99 7.94 11.97 9.93
C PRO A 99 8.86 11.06 9.09
N GLY A 100 8.62 10.97 7.77
CA GLY A 100 9.45 10.19 6.86
C GLY A 100 10.84 10.79 6.60
N GLN A 101 10.97 12.13 6.57
CA GLN A 101 12.27 12.79 6.46
C GLN A 101 13.12 12.57 7.72
N ILE A 102 12.48 12.63 8.90
CA ILE A 102 13.13 12.35 10.18
C ILE A 102 13.61 10.90 10.20
N ALA A 103 12.76 9.95 9.79
CA ALA A 103 13.15 8.55 9.69
C ALA A 103 14.34 8.35 8.73
N SER A 104 14.32 9.00 7.57
CA SER A 104 15.42 8.93 6.60
C SER A 104 16.74 9.44 7.19
N ALA A 105 16.71 10.54 7.95
CA ALA A 105 17.90 11.10 8.58
C ALA A 105 18.45 10.17 9.68
N LEU A 106 17.57 9.59 10.51
CA LEU A 106 17.94 8.62 11.54
C LEU A 106 18.59 7.38 10.93
N ILE A 107 17.96 6.80 9.90
CA ILE A 107 18.49 5.64 9.17
C ILE A 107 19.86 5.95 8.58
N HIS A 108 20.01 7.11 7.91
CA HIS A 108 21.30 7.51 7.36
C HIS A 108 22.37 7.60 8.44
N THR A 109 22.06 8.24 9.57
CA THR A 109 22.99 8.41 10.69
C THR A 109 23.45 7.06 11.24
N ASP A 110 22.54 6.11 11.40
CA ASP A 110 22.87 4.79 11.94
C ASP A 110 23.62 3.93 10.92
N ILE A 111 23.30 4.00 9.63
CA ILE A 111 24.09 3.35 8.57
C ILE A 111 25.53 3.88 8.59
N SER A 112 25.72 5.20 8.66
CA SER A 112 27.06 5.80 8.70
C SER A 112 27.86 5.35 9.93
N LYS A 113 27.24 5.21 11.11
CA LYS A 113 27.92 4.67 12.30
C LYS A 113 28.35 3.21 12.08
N ILE A 114 27.52 2.39 11.46
CA ILE A 114 27.84 0.99 11.16
C ILE A 114 29.03 0.91 10.20
N GLU A 115 29.06 1.71 9.14
CA GLU A 115 30.18 1.77 8.20
C GLU A 115 31.49 2.18 8.89
N ILE A 116 31.44 3.23 9.73
CA ILE A 116 32.61 3.67 10.51
C ILE A 116 33.10 2.55 11.45
N SER A 117 32.19 1.81 12.09
CA SER A 117 32.56 0.71 12.98
C SER A 117 33.22 -0.47 12.25
N LYS A 118 32.77 -0.78 11.02
CA LYS A 118 33.39 -1.81 10.16
C LYS A 118 34.76 -1.38 9.65
N ASN A 119 34.95 -0.11 9.34
CA ASN A 119 36.22 0.42 8.87
C ASN A 119 37.26 0.60 9.99
N ASN A 120 36.84 0.52 11.26
CA ASN A 120 37.70 0.61 12.45
C ASN A 120 37.96 -0.74 13.12
N THR A 121 37.63 -1.86 12.47
CA THR A 121 38.03 -3.19 12.94
C THR A 121 39.32 -3.60 12.21
N PRO A 122 40.44 -3.86 12.91
CA PRO A 122 41.75 -4.17 12.30
C PRO A 122 41.76 -5.49 11.53
#